data_AF-A0A545VBZ5-F1
#
_entry.id   AF-A0A545VBZ5-F1
#
_cell.length_a   1.000
_cell.length_b   1.000
_cell.length_c   1.000
_cell.angle_alpha   90.00
_cell.angle_beta   90.00
_cell.angle_gamma   90.00
#
_symmetry.space_group_name_H-M   'P 1'
#
loop_
_entity.id
_entity.type
_entity.pdbx_description
1 polymer ?
#
loop_
_entity_poly.entity_id
_entity_poly.type
_entity_poly.pdbx_seq_one_letter_code
_entity_poly.pdbx_strand_id
1 'polypeptide(L)'
;MVQYIFTPWRDRHELLLVRDQLYAGRQGQRQLHHDDDARRALQNLAVARISMWMQRGGCPHMVESTALLFAAVLSDDVAATQSAGSSTYAVRAAYSAAFSRFVTGLLDGHQDKLRKQSMYSIAKVIGLPATFVELRHQATHEQLPSLAKLRPAAHMALDWIWDYYWKQLDKGNDETPAPQDSCREAVLRYLREEHEQRRQKMIASELSRWDMAKLMAAIKDLQATLPGNQVYLKCMKLKQELLALEKTKLQASTTLQDEAAPQQPQSDGAQADGAQEEESDDDDVGWSKYRGQWKPKPIGVV
;
A
#
# COMPACT_ATOMS: atom_id res chain seq x y z
N MET A 1 13.60 8.24 12.79
CA MET A 1 13.33 6.80 13.00
C MET A 1 12.46 6.33 11.85
N VAL A 2 12.89 5.23 11.22
CA VAL A 2 12.38 4.70 9.94
C VAL A 2 10.96 4.15 10.07
N GLN A 3 10.14 4.42 9.06
CA GLN A 3 8.75 3.96 8.94
C GLN A 3 8.72 2.48 8.55
N TYR A 4 8.70 1.57 9.53
CA TYR A 4 8.43 0.16 9.26
C TYR A 4 6.92 -0.10 9.27
N ILE A 5 6.40 -0.57 8.13
CA ILE A 5 5.02 -1.05 8.01
C ILE A 5 5.10 -2.57 7.80
N PHE A 6 4.51 -3.32 8.73
CA PHE A 6 4.45 -4.77 8.66
C PHE A 6 3.22 -5.22 7.88
N THR A 7 3.39 -6.19 7.00
CA THR A 7 2.34 -6.75 6.15
C THR A 7 2.31 -8.27 6.25
N PRO A 8 1.13 -8.92 6.13
CA PRO A 8 1.01 -10.37 6.31
C PRO A 8 1.40 -11.20 5.07
N TRP A 9 1.45 -10.58 3.89
CA TRP A 9 1.98 -11.16 2.65
C TRP A 9 3.50 -11.04 2.60
N ARG A 10 4.14 -11.96 1.87
CA ARG A 10 5.59 -12.05 1.69
C ARG A 10 6.13 -10.84 0.94
N ASP A 11 5.48 -10.47 -0.15
CA ASP A 11 5.89 -9.39 -1.03
C ASP A 11 4.67 -8.79 -1.77
N ARG A 12 4.91 -7.73 -2.53
CA ARG A 12 3.86 -7.04 -3.28
C ARG A 12 3.26 -7.92 -4.38
N HIS A 13 4.04 -8.81 -4.98
CA HIS A 13 3.57 -9.68 -6.05
C HIS A 13 2.51 -10.65 -5.52
N GLU A 14 2.70 -11.21 -4.33
CA GLU A 14 1.71 -12.08 -3.68
C GLU A 14 0.36 -11.35 -3.48
N LEU A 15 0.40 -10.07 -3.08
CA LEU A 15 -0.81 -9.25 -2.92
C LEU A 15 -1.54 -9.00 -4.26
N LEU A 16 -0.78 -8.68 -5.32
CA LEU A 16 -1.35 -8.43 -6.64
C LEU A 16 -1.91 -9.70 -7.27
N LEU A 17 -1.26 -10.84 -7.06
CA LEU A 17 -1.76 -12.14 -7.50
C LEU A 17 -3.13 -12.45 -6.89
N VAL A 18 -3.29 -12.24 -5.58
CA VAL A 18 -4.58 -12.44 -4.90
C VAL A 18 -5.65 -11.50 -5.45
N ARG A 19 -5.32 -10.24 -5.71
CA ARG A 19 -6.25 -9.30 -6.36
C ARG A 19 -6.71 -9.82 -7.71
N ASP A 20 -5.77 -10.24 -8.56
CA ASP A 20 -6.08 -10.67 -9.92
C ASP A 20 -6.92 -11.96 -9.91
N GLN A 21 -6.67 -12.88 -8.96
CA GLN A 21 -7.50 -14.07 -8.74
C GLN A 21 -8.93 -13.73 -8.29
N LEU A 22 -9.11 -12.74 -7.41
CA LEU A 22 -10.44 -12.31 -6.95
C LEU A 22 -11.25 -11.66 -8.09
N TYR A 23 -10.61 -10.80 -8.87
CA TYR A 23 -11.24 -9.95 -9.88
C TYR A 23 -10.99 -10.41 -11.33
N ALA A 24 -10.62 -11.67 -11.55
CA ALA A 24 -10.28 -12.24 -12.86
C ALA A 24 -11.33 -11.92 -13.96
N GLY A 25 -12.63 -11.92 -13.62
CA GLY A 25 -13.71 -11.61 -14.56
C GLY A 25 -13.86 -10.13 -14.95
N ARG A 26 -13.19 -9.19 -14.26
CA ARG A 26 -13.30 -7.74 -14.51
C ARG A 26 -12.33 -7.27 -15.59
N GLN A 27 -11.25 -8.01 -15.86
CA GLN A 27 -10.18 -7.60 -16.80
C GLN A 27 -10.48 -7.91 -18.28
N GLY A 28 -11.70 -8.34 -18.62
CA GLY A 28 -12.20 -8.25 -20.00
C GLY A 28 -11.77 -9.38 -20.94
N GLN A 29 -11.89 -10.64 -20.53
CA GLN A 29 -11.89 -11.76 -21.48
C GLN A 29 -13.30 -12.34 -21.63
N ARG A 30 -13.93 -12.03 -22.77
CA ARG A 30 -15.12 -12.71 -23.28
C ARG A 30 -14.74 -14.14 -23.70
N GLN A 31 -14.67 -15.10 -22.77
CA GLN A 31 -14.63 -16.52 -23.12
C GLN A 31 -15.64 -17.32 -22.27
N LEU A 32 -16.83 -17.46 -22.85
CA LEU A 32 -17.84 -18.52 -22.73
C LEU A 32 -17.64 -19.57 -21.62
N HIS A 33 -18.50 -19.55 -20.60
CA HIS A 33 -19.03 -20.61 -19.71
C HIS A 33 -18.13 -21.76 -19.16
N HIS A 34 -17.06 -22.19 -19.83
CA HIS A 34 -16.09 -23.17 -19.35
C HIS A 34 -15.08 -22.56 -18.35
N ASP A 35 -15.00 -21.24 -18.27
CA ASP A 35 -14.11 -20.50 -17.37
C ASP A 35 -14.74 -20.23 -15.98
N ASP A 36 -16.03 -20.51 -15.77
CA ASP A 36 -16.69 -20.19 -14.50
C ASP A 36 -16.18 -21.05 -13.33
N ASP A 37 -15.94 -22.34 -13.55
CA ASP A 37 -15.38 -23.22 -12.52
C ASP A 37 -13.91 -22.91 -12.25
N ALA A 38 -13.13 -22.58 -13.28
CA ALA A 38 -11.74 -22.16 -13.14
C ALA A 38 -11.64 -20.84 -12.36
N ARG A 39 -12.46 -19.85 -12.73
CA ARG A 39 -12.60 -18.58 -11.99
C ARG A 39 -13.01 -18.81 -10.55
N ARG A 40 -14.00 -19.68 -10.30
CA ARG A 40 -14.45 -20.04 -8.95
C ARG A 40 -13.32 -20.68 -8.14
N ALA A 41 -12.52 -21.55 -8.75
CA ALA A 41 -11.37 -22.17 -8.10
C ALA A 41 -10.30 -21.14 -7.72
N LEU A 42 -9.98 -20.19 -8.62
CA LEU A 42 -9.06 -19.09 -8.34
C LEU A 42 -9.55 -18.18 -7.20
N GLN A 43 -10.84 -17.83 -7.22
CA GLN A 43 -11.45 -17.01 -6.16
C GLN A 43 -11.44 -17.73 -4.80
N ASN A 44 -11.73 -19.04 -4.76
CA ASN A 44 -11.61 -19.84 -3.54
C ASN A 44 -10.17 -19.88 -3.00
N LEU A 45 -9.18 -20.05 -3.88
CA LEU A 45 -7.76 -20.03 -3.51
C LEU A 45 -7.36 -18.68 -2.90
N ALA A 46 -7.82 -17.59 -3.51
CA ALA A 46 -7.56 -16.23 -3.03
C ALA A 46 -8.21 -15.98 -1.65
N VAL A 47 -9.45 -16.41 -1.44
CA VAL A 47 -10.13 -16.34 -0.14
C VAL A 47 -9.37 -17.14 0.92
N ALA A 48 -8.93 -18.36 0.60
CA ALA A 48 -8.13 -19.18 1.51
C ALA A 48 -6.79 -18.50 1.87
N ARG A 49 -6.13 -17.87 0.88
CA ARG A 49 -4.89 -17.11 1.09
C ARG A 49 -5.09 -15.93 2.04
N ILE A 50 -6.16 -15.16 1.84
CA ILE A 50 -6.49 -14.03 2.73
C ILE A 50 -6.82 -14.54 4.14
N SER A 51 -7.53 -15.66 4.27
CA SER A 51 -7.80 -16.27 5.58
C SER A 51 -6.51 -16.60 6.33
N MET A 52 -5.48 -17.09 5.64
CA MET A 52 -4.15 -17.29 6.24
C MET A 52 -3.52 -15.96 6.67
N TRP A 53 -3.61 -14.90 5.85
CA TRP A 53 -3.08 -13.58 6.21
C TRP A 53 -3.77 -12.98 7.44
N MET A 54 -5.07 -13.22 7.61
CA MET A 54 -5.79 -12.79 8.81
C MET A 54 -5.24 -13.45 10.08
N GLN A 55 -4.87 -14.74 10.02
CA GLN A 55 -4.26 -15.46 11.15
C GLN A 55 -2.85 -14.98 11.47
N ARG A 56 -2.10 -14.49 10.47
CA ARG A 56 -0.77 -13.89 10.69
C ARG A 56 -0.84 -12.52 11.40
N GLY A 57 -1.99 -11.86 11.35
CA GLY A 57 -2.21 -10.54 11.94
C GLY A 57 -1.79 -9.38 11.02
N GLY A 58 -2.29 -8.18 11.33
CA GLY A 58 -1.97 -6.96 10.55
C GLY A 58 -2.60 -6.91 9.14
N CYS A 59 -3.61 -7.72 8.86
CA CYS A 59 -4.32 -7.70 7.59
C CYS A 59 -5.21 -6.44 7.48
N PRO A 60 -5.13 -5.65 6.39
CA PRO A 60 -5.99 -4.49 6.22
C PRO A 60 -7.48 -4.87 6.15
N HIS A 61 -8.33 -4.07 6.79
CA HIS A 61 -9.79 -4.31 6.83
C HIS A 61 -10.43 -4.45 5.45
N MET A 62 -9.94 -3.72 4.44
CA MET A 62 -10.45 -3.83 3.06
C MET A 62 -10.16 -5.20 2.45
N VAL A 63 -9.01 -5.81 2.77
CA VAL A 63 -8.64 -7.15 2.29
C VAL A 63 -9.51 -8.21 2.97
N GLU A 64 -9.69 -8.13 4.29
CA GLU A 64 -10.62 -8.99 5.06
C GLU A 64 -12.05 -8.89 4.52
N SER A 65 -12.56 -7.67 4.37
CA SER A 65 -13.94 -7.41 3.90
C SER A 65 -14.17 -7.98 2.50
N THR A 66 -13.18 -7.86 1.61
CA THR A 66 -13.23 -8.43 0.26
C THR A 66 -13.36 -9.95 0.32
N ALA A 67 -12.53 -10.62 1.13
CA ALA A 67 -12.57 -12.07 1.26
C ALA A 67 -13.91 -12.57 1.84
N LEU A 68 -14.46 -11.88 2.85
CA LEU A 68 -15.77 -12.23 3.43
C LEU A 68 -16.91 -12.12 2.40
N LEU A 69 -16.91 -11.05 1.60
CA LEU A 69 -17.93 -10.86 0.55
C LEU A 69 -17.80 -11.92 -0.55
N PHE A 70 -16.58 -12.21 -1.02
CA PHE A 70 -16.37 -13.28 -2.00
C PHE A 70 -16.74 -14.65 -1.44
N ALA A 71 -16.40 -14.96 -0.18
CA ALA A 71 -16.78 -16.22 0.46
C ALA A 71 -18.30 -16.41 0.50
N ALA A 72 -19.07 -15.34 0.79
CA ALA A 72 -20.53 -15.39 0.76
C ALA A 72 -21.06 -15.63 -0.66
N VAL A 73 -20.50 -14.96 -1.68
CA VAL A 73 -20.87 -15.16 -3.10
C VAL A 73 -20.58 -16.58 -3.56
N LEU A 74 -19.38 -17.09 -3.28
CA LEU A 74 -18.98 -18.45 -3.65
C LEU A 74 -19.84 -19.51 -2.96
N SER A 75 -20.25 -19.27 -1.71
CA SER A 75 -21.13 -20.17 -0.97
C SER A 75 -22.56 -20.18 -1.54
N ASP A 76 -23.07 -19.04 -1.98
CA ASP A 76 -24.40 -18.92 -2.62
C ASP A 76 -24.45 -19.68 -3.96
N ASP A 77 -23.40 -19.54 -4.77
CA ASP A 77 -23.24 -20.27 -6.02
C ASP A 77 -23.32 -21.79 -5.80
N VAL A 78 -22.60 -22.31 -4.80
CA VAL A 78 -22.63 -23.74 -4.45
C VAL A 78 -24.01 -24.14 -3.93
N ALA A 79 -24.62 -23.32 -3.07
CA ALA A 79 -25.95 -23.55 -2.53
C ALA A 79 -27.02 -23.66 -3.62
N ALA A 80 -26.94 -22.82 -4.66
CA ALA A 80 -27.85 -22.83 -5.80
C ALA A 80 -27.80 -24.16 -6.57
N THR A 81 -26.63 -24.81 -6.65
CA THR A 81 -26.47 -26.11 -7.31
C THR A 81 -26.97 -27.30 -6.48
N GLN A 82 -26.96 -27.19 -5.14
CA GLN A 82 -27.22 -28.32 -4.23
C GLN A 82 -28.64 -28.36 -3.62
N SER A 83 -29.54 -27.43 -4.00
CA SER A 83 -30.98 -27.45 -3.70
C SER A 83 -31.39 -27.75 -2.23
N ALA A 84 -30.60 -27.33 -1.24
CA ALA A 84 -30.94 -27.50 0.17
C ALA A 84 -31.55 -26.22 0.76
N GLY A 85 -32.82 -26.27 1.21
CA GLY A 85 -33.51 -25.12 1.81
C GLY A 85 -32.80 -24.49 3.02
N SER A 86 -32.10 -25.30 3.84
CA SER A 86 -31.26 -24.83 4.95
C SER A 86 -30.09 -23.93 4.48
N SER A 87 -29.59 -24.19 3.27
CA SER A 87 -28.52 -23.41 2.65
C SER A 87 -28.94 -21.96 2.38
N THR A 88 -30.22 -21.72 2.07
CA THR A 88 -30.71 -20.35 1.77
C THR A 88 -30.64 -19.41 2.97
N TYR A 89 -30.93 -19.89 4.18
CA TYR A 89 -30.84 -19.09 5.40
C TYR A 89 -29.38 -18.85 5.79
N ALA A 90 -28.54 -19.88 5.69
CA ALA A 90 -27.11 -19.77 5.94
C ALA A 90 -26.44 -18.75 5.01
N VAL A 91 -26.77 -18.77 3.71
CA VAL A 91 -26.25 -17.81 2.73
C VAL A 91 -26.70 -16.38 3.05
N ARG A 92 -27.97 -16.17 3.44
CA ARG A 92 -28.44 -14.84 3.88
C ARG A 92 -27.64 -14.34 5.08
N ALA A 93 -27.43 -15.19 6.08
CA ALA A 93 -26.64 -14.85 7.26
C ALA A 93 -25.18 -14.51 6.88
N ALA A 94 -24.55 -15.29 6.00
CA ALA A 94 -23.20 -15.06 5.53
C ALA A 94 -23.05 -13.69 4.83
N TYR A 95 -23.95 -13.37 3.89
CA TYR A 95 -23.97 -12.06 3.25
C TYR A 95 -24.17 -10.93 4.25
N SER A 96 -25.16 -11.04 5.14
CA SER A 96 -25.44 -10.00 6.14
C SER A 96 -24.28 -9.78 7.09
N ALA A 97 -23.60 -10.85 7.53
CA ALA A 97 -22.42 -10.76 8.38
C ALA A 97 -21.24 -10.09 7.64
N ALA A 98 -20.92 -10.55 6.42
CA ALA A 98 -19.86 -9.99 5.59
C ALA A 98 -20.09 -8.49 5.31
N PHE A 99 -21.31 -8.13 4.91
CA PHE A 99 -21.68 -6.76 4.59
C PHE A 99 -21.66 -5.86 5.84
N SER A 100 -22.18 -6.34 6.97
CA SER A 100 -22.18 -5.58 8.22
C SER A 100 -20.76 -5.35 8.74
N ARG A 101 -19.88 -6.34 8.61
CA ARG A 101 -18.46 -6.24 8.96
C ARG A 101 -17.74 -5.21 8.09
N PHE A 102 -17.95 -5.26 6.77
CA PHE A 102 -17.41 -4.30 5.82
C PHE A 102 -17.79 -2.86 6.20
N VAL A 103 -19.08 -2.56 6.27
CA VAL A 103 -19.58 -1.20 6.51
C VAL A 103 -19.17 -0.69 7.89
N THR A 104 -19.34 -1.50 8.95
CA THR A 104 -19.03 -1.07 10.31
C THR A 104 -17.52 -0.82 10.46
N GLY A 105 -16.67 -1.75 10.04
CA GLY A 105 -15.23 -1.57 10.19
C GLY A 105 -14.66 -0.43 9.33
N LEU A 106 -15.24 -0.15 8.16
CA LEU A 106 -14.83 0.97 7.33
C LEU A 106 -15.17 2.31 7.99
N LEU A 107 -16.39 2.45 8.51
CA LEU A 107 -16.85 3.69 9.13
C LEU A 107 -16.18 3.93 10.48
N ASP A 108 -15.98 2.89 11.29
CA ASP A 108 -15.25 2.97 12.56
C ASP A 108 -13.80 3.41 12.33
N GLY A 109 -13.15 2.92 11.27
CA GLY A 109 -11.80 3.33 10.90
C GLY A 109 -11.66 4.81 10.52
N HIS A 110 -12.75 5.45 10.10
CA HIS A 110 -12.81 6.88 9.75
C HIS A 110 -13.42 7.75 10.85
N GLN A 111 -13.82 7.16 11.98
CA GLN A 111 -14.44 7.90 13.06
C GLN A 111 -13.40 8.74 13.82
N ASP A 112 -13.71 10.02 14.03
CA ASP A 112 -12.89 10.90 14.86
C ASP A 112 -12.91 10.43 16.33
N LYS A 113 -11.72 10.38 16.95
CA LYS A 113 -11.56 10.00 18.37
C LYS A 113 -12.18 11.03 19.31
N LEU A 114 -12.30 12.29 18.89
CA LEU A 114 -12.78 13.39 19.74
C LEU A 114 -14.29 13.58 19.67
N ARG A 115 -14.95 13.22 18.56
CA ARG A 115 -16.38 13.44 18.37
C ARG A 115 -17.05 12.24 17.71
N LYS A 116 -18.12 11.76 18.34
CA LYS A 116 -18.99 10.74 17.76
C LYS A 116 -19.83 11.35 16.65
N GLN A 117 -19.51 11.02 15.41
CA GLN A 117 -20.32 11.37 14.24
C GLN A 117 -21.27 10.22 13.93
N SER A 118 -22.40 10.50 13.28
CA SER A 118 -23.27 9.44 12.80
C SER A 118 -22.62 8.68 11.65
N MET A 119 -22.97 7.38 11.52
CA MET A 119 -22.50 6.55 10.40
C MET A 119 -22.81 7.17 9.03
N TYR A 120 -23.97 7.83 8.91
CA TYR A 120 -24.37 8.57 7.70
C TYR A 120 -23.45 9.75 7.38
N SER A 121 -23.04 10.52 8.39
CA SER A 121 -22.12 11.65 8.20
C SER A 121 -20.75 11.17 7.76
N ILE A 122 -20.22 10.11 8.38
CA ILE A 122 -18.93 9.51 7.99
C ILE A 122 -19.01 8.95 6.57
N ALA A 123 -20.07 8.20 6.25
CA ALA A 123 -20.30 7.65 4.92
C ALA A 123 -20.30 8.73 3.82
N LYS A 124 -20.94 9.88 4.08
CA LYS A 124 -20.93 11.01 3.16
C LYS A 124 -19.54 11.56 2.89
N VAL A 125 -18.68 11.63 3.92
CA VAL A 125 -17.31 12.14 3.79
C VAL A 125 -16.44 11.20 2.95
N ILE A 126 -16.56 9.89 3.16
CA ILE A 126 -15.76 8.90 2.43
C ILE A 126 -16.33 8.53 1.05
N GLY A 127 -17.51 9.04 0.70
CA GLY A 127 -18.21 8.70 -0.55
C GLY A 127 -18.80 7.28 -0.56
N LEU A 128 -19.16 6.74 0.61
CA LEU A 128 -19.87 5.46 0.71
C LEU A 128 -21.38 5.71 0.48
N PRO A 129 -22.05 4.92 -0.39
CA PRO A 129 -23.48 5.05 -0.61
C PRO A 129 -24.29 4.95 0.70
N ALA A 130 -25.20 5.89 0.94
CA ALA A 130 -26.07 5.88 2.12
C ALA A 130 -26.92 4.59 2.22
N THR A 131 -27.23 3.97 1.09
CA THR A 131 -27.93 2.69 1.01
C THR A 131 -27.18 1.54 1.68
N PHE A 132 -25.84 1.62 1.78
CA PHE A 132 -25.05 0.61 2.48
C PHE A 132 -25.18 0.76 3.99
N VAL A 133 -25.24 1.99 4.49
CA VAL A 133 -25.48 2.28 5.92
C VAL A 133 -26.88 1.79 6.30
N GLU A 134 -27.87 2.06 5.45
CA GLU A 134 -29.26 1.61 5.65
C GLU A 134 -29.36 0.08 5.63
N LEU A 135 -28.76 -0.60 4.65
CA LEU A 135 -28.79 -2.05 4.58
C LEU A 135 -28.09 -2.70 5.78
N ARG A 136 -26.99 -2.11 6.26
CA ARG A 136 -26.33 -2.55 7.49
C ARG A 136 -27.27 -2.38 8.68
N HIS A 137 -27.92 -1.22 8.84
CA HIS A 137 -28.86 -0.98 9.93
C HIS A 137 -29.98 -2.03 9.95
N GLN A 138 -30.61 -2.27 8.79
CA GLN A 138 -31.62 -3.30 8.61
C GLN A 138 -31.09 -4.69 8.99
N ALA A 139 -29.90 -5.07 8.51
CA ALA A 139 -29.33 -6.40 8.76
C ALA A 139 -29.03 -6.68 10.23
N THR A 140 -28.77 -5.65 11.04
CA THR A 140 -28.40 -5.81 12.46
C THR A 140 -29.57 -5.61 13.43
N HIS A 141 -30.53 -4.75 13.10
CA HIS A 141 -31.58 -4.34 14.04
C HIS A 141 -33.00 -4.70 13.59
N GLU A 142 -33.20 -4.97 12.30
CA GLU A 142 -34.51 -5.30 11.74
C GLU A 142 -34.53 -6.75 11.24
N GLN A 143 -35.54 -7.09 10.46
CA GLN A 143 -35.62 -8.39 9.81
C GLN A 143 -34.48 -8.56 8.80
N LEU A 144 -33.83 -9.72 8.86
CA LEU A 144 -32.73 -10.08 7.97
C LEU A 144 -33.12 -9.88 6.49
N PRO A 145 -32.33 -9.13 5.70
CA PRO A 145 -32.66 -8.87 4.30
C PRO A 145 -32.83 -10.13 3.44
N SER A 146 -33.56 -10.00 2.34
CA SER A 146 -33.73 -11.07 1.36
C SER A 146 -32.48 -11.23 0.49
N LEU A 147 -32.28 -12.42 -0.09
CA LEU A 147 -31.18 -12.67 -1.04
C LEU A 147 -31.24 -11.74 -2.26
N ALA A 148 -32.45 -11.39 -2.72
CA ALA A 148 -32.65 -10.45 -3.81
C ALA A 148 -32.08 -9.05 -3.51
N LYS A 149 -32.00 -8.64 -2.23
CA LYS A 149 -31.36 -7.40 -1.81
C LYS A 149 -29.87 -7.58 -1.53
N LEU A 150 -29.49 -8.70 -0.92
CA LEU A 150 -28.11 -8.96 -0.48
C LEU A 150 -27.14 -9.22 -1.64
N ARG A 151 -27.54 -9.99 -2.66
CA ARG A 151 -26.71 -10.29 -3.83
C ARG A 151 -26.23 -9.02 -4.56
N PRO A 152 -27.12 -8.14 -5.05
CA PRO A 152 -26.67 -6.92 -5.73
C PRO A 152 -25.89 -6.00 -4.80
N ALA A 153 -26.27 -5.90 -3.52
CA ALA A 153 -25.51 -5.10 -2.55
C ALA A 153 -24.07 -5.61 -2.35
N ALA A 154 -23.86 -6.93 -2.28
CA ALA A 154 -22.54 -7.51 -2.17
C ALA A 154 -21.67 -7.22 -3.41
N HIS A 155 -22.22 -7.33 -4.61
CA HIS A 155 -21.51 -6.97 -5.84
C HIS A 155 -21.18 -5.47 -5.90
N MET A 156 -22.13 -4.60 -5.57
CA MET A 156 -21.88 -3.16 -5.48
C MET A 156 -20.80 -2.83 -4.44
N ALA A 157 -20.76 -3.54 -3.31
CA ALA A 157 -19.70 -3.38 -2.31
C ALA A 157 -18.34 -3.85 -2.83
N LEU A 158 -18.27 -4.98 -3.52
CA LEU A 158 -17.03 -5.47 -4.14
C LEU A 158 -16.48 -4.51 -5.20
N ASP A 159 -17.36 -3.92 -6.01
CA ASP A 159 -17.01 -2.88 -6.99
C ASP A 159 -16.53 -1.59 -6.31
N TRP A 160 -17.21 -1.17 -5.24
CA TRP A 160 -16.80 -0.01 -4.47
C TRP A 160 -15.42 -0.22 -3.81
N ILE A 161 -15.17 -1.40 -3.21
CA ILE A 161 -13.87 -1.73 -2.60
C ILE A 161 -12.78 -1.77 -3.67
N TRP A 162 -13.09 -2.23 -4.88
CA TRP A 162 -12.13 -2.20 -5.99
C TRP A 162 -11.64 -0.78 -6.28
N ASP A 163 -12.56 0.17 -6.48
CA ASP A 163 -12.20 1.56 -6.80
C ASP A 163 -11.56 2.29 -5.62
N TYR A 164 -11.99 1.95 -4.39
CA TYR A 164 -11.49 2.55 -3.15
C TYR A 164 -10.12 2.02 -2.72
N TYR A 165 -9.80 0.74 -2.94
CA TYR A 165 -8.60 0.10 -2.40
C TYR A 165 -7.77 -0.61 -3.48
N TRP A 166 -8.31 -1.64 -4.13
CA TRP A 166 -7.52 -2.56 -4.96
C TRP A 166 -6.92 -1.92 -6.22
N LYS A 167 -7.67 -1.02 -6.88
CA LYS A 167 -7.20 -0.31 -8.08
C LYS A 167 -6.04 0.64 -7.79
N GLN A 168 -5.95 1.13 -6.55
CA GLN A 168 -4.89 2.05 -6.15
C GLN A 168 -3.55 1.33 -5.95
N LEU A 169 -3.57 -0.01 -5.86
CA LEU A 169 -2.36 -0.79 -5.69
C LEU A 169 -1.46 -0.81 -6.94
N ASP A 170 -1.99 -0.58 -8.14
CA ASP A 170 -1.16 -0.49 -9.36
C ASP A 170 -0.27 0.75 -9.37
N LYS A 171 -0.72 1.84 -8.74
CA LYS A 171 0.01 3.11 -8.69
C LYS A 171 1.32 3.03 -7.91
N GLY A 172 1.50 1.98 -7.10
CA GLY A 172 2.75 1.73 -6.39
C GLY A 172 3.91 1.25 -7.28
N ASN A 173 3.67 0.88 -8.54
CA ASN A 173 4.74 0.55 -9.50
C ASN A 173 5.35 1.80 -10.16
N ASP A 174 4.65 2.93 -10.14
CA ASP A 174 5.04 4.17 -10.85
C ASP A 174 5.56 5.27 -9.91
N GLU A 175 5.89 4.96 -8.65
CA GLU A 175 6.70 5.85 -7.81
C GLU A 175 8.20 5.71 -8.13
N THR A 176 8.56 5.72 -9.41
CA THR A 176 9.56 6.72 -9.83
C THR A 176 8.74 7.97 -10.10
N PRO A 177 8.56 8.86 -9.10
CA PRO A 177 7.60 9.93 -9.25
C PRO A 177 8.00 10.75 -10.46
N ALA A 178 7.03 11.00 -11.35
CA ALA A 178 7.22 11.84 -12.53
C ALA A 178 8.10 13.06 -12.14
N PRO A 179 9.04 13.51 -12.99
CA PRO A 179 10.06 14.49 -12.59
C PRO A 179 9.52 15.77 -11.92
N GLN A 180 8.24 16.10 -12.12
CA GLN A 180 7.54 17.22 -11.50
C GLN A 180 7.06 16.92 -10.06
N ASP A 181 6.56 15.71 -9.77
CA ASP A 181 6.09 15.31 -8.43
C ASP A 181 7.25 15.01 -7.47
N SER A 182 8.35 14.44 -7.99
CA SER A 182 9.59 14.25 -7.20
C SER A 182 10.15 15.58 -6.69
N CYS A 183 10.14 16.62 -7.54
CA CYS A 183 10.59 17.96 -7.20
C CYS A 183 9.64 18.64 -6.19
N ARG A 184 8.32 18.51 -6.40
CA ARG A 184 7.31 19.03 -5.47
C ARG A 184 7.44 18.40 -4.09
N GLU A 185 7.62 17.08 -4.03
CA GLU A 185 7.76 16.37 -2.75
C GLU A 185 9.06 16.74 -2.03
N ALA A 186 10.17 16.94 -2.75
CA ALA A 186 11.41 17.44 -2.15
C ALA A 186 11.21 18.84 -1.52
N VAL A 187 10.48 19.74 -2.18
CA VAL A 187 10.13 21.05 -1.62
C VAL A 187 9.17 20.92 -0.43
N LEU A 188 8.20 20.01 -0.46
CA LEU A 188 7.31 19.75 0.68
C LEU A 188 8.07 19.21 1.90
N ARG A 189 9.06 18.33 1.71
CA ARG A 189 9.95 17.89 2.79
C ARG A 189 10.73 19.03 3.41
N TYR A 190 11.26 19.94 2.59
CA TYR A 190 11.91 21.15 3.08
C TYR A 190 10.96 22.02 3.93
N LEU A 191 9.71 22.20 3.49
CA LEU A 191 8.72 23.02 4.22
C LEU A 191 8.29 22.40 5.56
N ARG A 192 8.28 21.07 5.63
CA ARG A 192 8.00 20.29 6.85
C ARG A 192 9.17 20.26 7.84
N GLU A 193 10.40 20.54 7.41
CA GLU A 193 11.58 20.51 8.28
C GLU A 193 11.69 21.76 9.16
N GLU A 194 11.77 21.55 10.48
CA GLU A 194 11.78 22.62 11.48
C GLU A 194 13.20 23.10 11.81
N HIS A 195 14.22 22.26 11.65
CA HIS A 195 15.61 22.59 11.96
C HIS A 195 16.34 23.29 10.80
N GLU A 196 16.91 24.47 11.07
CA GLU A 196 17.59 25.30 10.06
C GLU A 196 18.84 24.65 9.46
N GLN A 197 19.64 23.95 10.28
CA GLN A 197 20.83 23.24 9.81
C GLN A 197 20.49 22.07 8.86
N ARG A 198 19.35 21.40 9.06
CA ARG A 198 18.89 20.32 8.18
C ARG A 198 18.33 20.88 6.87
N ARG A 199 17.59 21.99 6.94
CA ARG A 199 17.14 22.72 5.75
C ARG A 199 18.30 23.13 4.85
N GLN A 200 19.38 23.69 5.42
CA GLN A 200 20.55 24.07 4.64
C GLN A 200 21.24 22.86 3.98
N LYS A 201 21.30 21.72 4.67
CA LYS A 201 21.82 20.47 4.11
C LYS A 201 20.93 19.96 2.96
N MET A 202 19.61 19.95 3.13
CA MET A 202 18.67 19.56 2.06
C MET A 202 18.81 20.46 0.83
N ILE A 203 19.02 21.77 1.02
CA ILE A 203 19.26 22.70 -0.09
C ILE A 203 20.56 22.33 -0.83
N ALA A 204 21.65 22.11 -0.09
CA ALA A 204 22.96 21.83 -0.67
C ALA A 204 23.05 20.44 -1.34
N SER A 205 22.39 19.41 -0.81
CA SER A 205 22.52 18.03 -1.30
C SER A 205 21.36 17.53 -2.18
N GLU A 206 20.13 17.90 -1.85
CA GLU A 206 18.92 17.35 -2.51
C GLU A 206 18.34 18.33 -3.53
N LEU A 207 18.12 19.58 -3.16
CA LEU A 207 17.51 20.59 -4.03
C LEU A 207 18.51 21.09 -5.10
N SER A 208 19.81 21.13 -4.80
CA SER A 208 20.85 21.56 -5.75
C SER A 208 21.00 20.67 -7.00
N ARG A 209 20.44 19.45 -6.96
CA ARG A 209 20.43 18.48 -8.07
C ARG A 209 19.33 18.75 -9.10
N TRP A 210 18.33 19.57 -8.75
CA TRP A 210 17.19 19.87 -9.61
C TRP A 210 17.41 21.15 -10.41
N ASP A 211 16.83 21.19 -11.60
CA ASP A 211 16.82 22.38 -12.46
C ASP A 211 16.04 23.52 -11.77
N MET A 212 16.65 24.71 -11.75
CA MET A 212 16.09 25.91 -11.12
C MET A 212 14.71 26.27 -11.68
N ALA A 213 14.49 26.10 -12.99
CA ALA A 213 13.18 26.36 -13.60
C ALA A 213 12.07 25.47 -13.02
N LYS A 214 12.39 24.20 -12.73
CA LYS A 214 11.45 23.23 -12.15
C LYS A 214 11.19 23.49 -10.68
N LEU A 215 12.22 23.83 -9.90
CA LEU A 215 12.09 24.22 -8.50
C LEU A 215 11.20 25.46 -8.34
N MET A 216 11.41 26.47 -9.18
CA MET A 216 10.63 27.70 -9.15
C MET A 216 9.17 27.48 -9.54
N ALA A 217 8.91 26.60 -10.51
CA ALA A 217 7.55 26.19 -10.86
C ALA A 217 6.84 25.46 -9.69
N ALA A 218 7.54 24.52 -9.04
CA ALA A 218 7.01 23.80 -7.88
C ALA A 218 6.74 24.71 -6.67
N ILE A 219 7.63 25.66 -6.38
CA ILE A 219 7.44 26.64 -5.29
C ILE A 219 6.24 27.55 -5.59
N LYS A 220 6.08 28.01 -6.84
CA LYS A 220 4.94 28.85 -7.24
C LYS A 220 3.62 28.10 -7.10
N ASP A 221 3.57 26.83 -7.50
CA ASP A 221 2.39 26.00 -7.36
C ASP A 221 2.04 25.74 -5.87
N LEU A 222 3.06 25.47 -5.04
CA LEU A 222 2.88 25.29 -3.60
C LEU A 222 2.44 26.57 -2.88
N GLN A 223 2.89 27.74 -3.33
CA GLN A 223 2.43 29.04 -2.80
C GLN A 223 0.95 29.31 -3.13
N ALA A 224 0.46 28.80 -4.26
CA ALA A 224 -0.95 28.96 -4.65
C ALA A 224 -1.87 27.92 -3.99
N THR A 225 -1.35 26.74 -3.66
CA THR A 225 -2.17 25.61 -3.19
C THR A 225 -2.22 25.44 -1.67
N LEU A 226 -1.20 25.89 -0.92
CA LEU A 226 -1.14 25.71 0.53
C LEU A 226 -1.65 26.93 1.32
N PRO A 227 -2.65 26.77 2.21
CA PRO A 227 -3.12 27.87 3.07
C PRO A 227 -2.16 28.10 4.26
N GLY A 228 -1.81 29.37 4.53
CA GLY A 228 -1.15 29.80 5.76
C GLY A 228 0.12 30.64 5.57
N ASN A 229 0.20 31.77 6.29
CA ASN A 229 1.31 32.74 6.18
C ASN A 229 2.69 32.13 6.48
N GLN A 230 2.78 31.17 7.40
CA GLN A 230 4.03 30.50 7.75
C GLN A 230 4.61 29.67 6.60
N VAL A 231 3.75 28.98 5.85
CA VAL A 231 4.16 28.17 4.70
C VAL A 231 4.61 29.10 3.56
N TYR A 232 3.87 30.18 3.33
CA TYR A 232 4.23 31.20 2.35
C TYR A 232 5.60 31.84 2.62
N LEU A 233 5.87 32.22 3.88
CA LEU A 233 7.16 32.78 4.30
C LEU A 233 8.32 31.79 4.11
N LYS A 234 8.10 30.51 4.44
CA LYS A 234 9.09 29.44 4.21
C LYS A 234 9.38 29.22 2.72
N CYS A 235 8.36 29.26 1.86
CA CYS A 235 8.53 29.20 0.41
C CYS A 235 9.34 30.41 -0.12
N MET A 236 9.09 31.60 0.41
CA MET A 236 9.83 32.81 0.03
C MET A 236 11.30 32.76 0.48
N LYS A 237 11.57 32.26 1.68
CA LYS A 237 12.94 32.05 2.18
C LYS A 237 13.70 31.04 1.32
N LEU A 238 13.07 29.91 0.97
CA LEU A 238 13.66 28.93 0.05
C LEU A 238 13.99 29.55 -1.32
N LYS A 239 13.07 30.34 -1.88
CA LYS A 239 13.29 31.04 -3.16
C LYS A 239 14.50 31.98 -3.09
N GLN A 240 14.66 32.74 -2.01
CA GLN A 240 15.80 33.64 -1.82
C GLN A 240 17.13 32.88 -1.70
N GLU A 241 17.15 31.79 -0.95
CA GLU A 241 18.35 30.96 -0.76
C GLU A 241 18.77 30.25 -2.06
N LEU A 242 17.80 29.76 -2.85
CA LEU A 242 18.08 29.17 -4.16
C LEU A 242 18.64 30.19 -5.17
N LEU A 243 18.10 31.42 -5.20
CA LEU A 243 18.63 32.50 -6.04
C LEU A 243 20.04 32.93 -5.61
N ALA A 244 20.33 32.95 -4.31
CA ALA A 244 21.66 33.25 -3.79
C ALA A 244 22.68 32.16 -4.16
N LEU A 245 22.26 30.89 -4.16
CA LEU A 245 23.07 29.75 -4.59
C LEU A 245 23.34 29.75 -6.10
N GLU A 246 22.36 30.14 -6.90
CA GLU A 246 22.55 30.29 -8.34
C GLU A 246 23.55 31.41 -8.65
N LYS A 247 23.44 32.54 -7.96
CA LYS A 247 24.38 33.67 -8.08
C LYS A 247 25.81 33.29 -7.70
N THR A 248 25.98 32.51 -6.63
CA THR A 248 27.31 32.01 -6.21
C THR A 248 27.86 30.94 -7.15
N LYS A 249 27.02 30.06 -7.71
CA LYS A 249 27.43 29.12 -8.78
C LYS A 249 27.89 29.83 -10.04
N LEU A 250 27.15 30.86 -10.49
CA LEU A 250 27.53 31.70 -11.62
C LEU A 250 28.86 32.41 -11.36
N GLN A 251 29.08 32.94 -10.15
CA GLN A 251 30.34 33.57 -9.77
C GLN A 251 31.51 32.58 -9.69
N ALA A 252 31.30 31.35 -9.23
CA ALA A 252 32.34 30.31 -9.19
C ALA A 252 32.67 29.75 -10.58
N SER A 253 31.69 29.70 -11.50
CA SER A 253 31.92 29.27 -12.88
C SER A 253 32.79 30.24 -13.70
N THR A 254 32.84 31.51 -13.30
CA THR A 254 33.71 32.53 -13.92
C THR A 254 35.16 32.44 -13.43
N THR A 255 35.44 31.67 -12.36
CA THR A 255 36.76 31.62 -11.71
C THR A 255 37.53 30.32 -11.97
N LEU A 256 37.03 29.44 -12.85
CA LEU A 256 37.62 28.13 -13.14
C LEU A 256 38.02 27.97 -14.62
N GLN A 257 38.69 28.99 -15.16
CA GLN A 257 39.68 28.81 -16.23
C GLN A 257 41.06 29.11 -15.65
N ASP A 258 41.54 28.27 -14.74
CA ASP A 258 42.96 27.96 -14.66
C ASP A 258 43.24 26.72 -13.80
N GLU A 259 44.17 25.94 -14.34
CA GLU A 259 44.95 24.85 -13.76
C GLU A 259 44.41 23.41 -13.72
N ALA A 260 45.23 22.58 -14.37
CA ALA A 260 45.16 21.17 -14.65
C ALA A 260 45.51 20.27 -13.44
N ALA A 261 45.07 19.01 -13.58
CA ALA A 261 45.38 17.83 -12.77
C ALA A 261 46.88 17.40 -12.88
N PRO A 262 47.35 16.20 -12.44
CA PRO A 262 46.70 15.08 -11.69
C PRO A 262 47.63 14.43 -10.62
N GLN A 263 47.15 13.40 -9.88
CA GLN A 263 47.93 12.18 -9.56
C GLN A 263 47.11 11.10 -8.78
N GLN A 264 47.25 9.84 -9.22
CA GLN A 264 46.97 8.60 -8.46
C GLN A 264 48.20 8.20 -7.61
N PRO A 265 48.09 7.24 -6.67
CA PRO A 265 48.46 5.86 -7.02
C PRO A 265 47.67 4.70 -6.33
N GLN A 266 47.82 3.53 -6.97
CA GLN A 266 47.76 2.09 -6.57
C GLN A 266 48.34 1.77 -5.16
N SER A 267 48.31 0.58 -4.53
CA SER A 267 47.78 -0.81 -4.70
C SER A 267 48.02 -1.58 -3.38
N ASP A 268 47.59 -2.85 -3.34
CA ASP A 268 48.02 -3.97 -2.47
C ASP A 268 47.54 -3.97 -1.00
N GLY A 269 47.09 -5.07 -0.38
CA GLY A 269 47.17 -6.49 -0.67
C GLY A 269 47.59 -7.21 0.63
N ALA A 270 46.85 -8.23 1.10
CA ALA A 270 47.38 -9.30 1.96
C ALA A 270 46.31 -10.37 2.30
N GLN A 271 46.70 -11.62 2.07
CA GLN A 271 46.08 -12.88 2.52
C GLN A 271 46.37 -13.18 4.00
N ALA A 272 45.61 -14.14 4.56
CA ALA A 272 46.01 -15.24 5.47
C ALA A 272 44.84 -15.57 6.43
N ASP A 273 44.56 -16.77 6.93
CA ASP A 273 44.95 -18.17 6.68
C ASP A 273 44.17 -19.03 7.72
N GLY A 274 44.00 -20.33 7.49
CA GLY A 274 43.67 -21.39 8.48
C GLY A 274 42.25 -21.41 9.08
N ALA A 275 41.65 -22.54 9.48
CA ALA A 275 42.07 -23.94 9.54
C ALA A 275 40.80 -24.82 9.59
N GLN A 276 40.95 -26.06 9.13
CA GLN A 276 39.97 -27.14 9.23
C GLN A 276 39.85 -27.61 10.68
N GLU A 277 38.64 -27.97 11.12
CA GLU A 277 38.45 -28.96 12.18
C GLU A 277 37.32 -29.92 11.78
N GLU A 278 37.62 -31.19 12.00
CA GLU A 278 36.94 -32.40 11.56
C GLU A 278 35.70 -32.76 12.39
N GLU A 279 34.94 -33.66 11.78
CA GLU A 279 33.76 -34.41 12.21
C GLU A 279 33.66 -34.83 13.69
N SER A 280 32.42 -34.77 14.20
CA SER A 280 31.87 -35.93 14.90
C SER A 280 30.40 -36.12 14.49
N ASP A 281 30.12 -37.26 13.86
CA ASP A 281 28.77 -37.79 13.74
C ASP A 281 28.24 -38.14 15.12
N ASP A 282 27.07 -37.59 15.44
CA ASP A 282 26.18 -38.17 16.42
C ASP A 282 24.85 -38.33 15.71
N ASP A 283 24.47 -39.60 15.52
CA ASP A 283 23.20 -40.02 14.96
C ASP A 283 22.07 -39.58 15.91
N ASP A 284 21.49 -38.40 15.67
CA ASP A 284 20.20 -38.01 16.26
C ASP A 284 19.18 -37.70 15.16
N VAL A 285 18.20 -38.59 15.07
CA VAL A 285 17.31 -38.80 13.93
C VAL A 285 16.29 -37.64 13.87
N GLY A 286 16.64 -36.57 13.16
CA GLY A 286 15.71 -35.53 12.74
C GLY A 286 16.20 -34.08 12.89
N TRP A 287 17.30 -33.85 13.63
CA TRP A 287 17.85 -32.50 13.86
C TRP A 287 19.36 -32.51 13.66
N SER A 288 19.87 -31.57 12.85
CA SER A 288 21.31 -31.40 12.69
C SER A 288 21.68 -29.93 12.72
N LYS A 289 22.84 -29.61 13.30
CA LYS A 289 23.44 -28.29 13.20
C LYS A 289 23.93 -28.09 11.77
N TYR A 290 23.65 -26.92 11.19
CA TYR A 290 24.08 -26.59 9.82
C TYR A 290 25.60 -26.78 9.68
N ARG A 291 26.01 -27.70 8.80
CA ARG A 291 27.42 -27.97 8.48
C ARG A 291 27.88 -27.04 7.34
N GLY A 292 29.01 -26.36 7.52
CA GLY A 292 29.61 -25.44 6.52
C GLY A 292 29.58 -23.96 6.91
N GLN A 293 30.08 -23.07 6.03
CA GLN A 293 30.14 -21.63 6.28
C GLN A 293 28.74 -21.00 6.25
N TRP A 294 28.26 -20.54 7.41
CA TRP A 294 26.98 -19.84 7.54
C TRP A 294 27.03 -18.46 6.87
N LYS A 295 26.06 -18.16 6.01
CA LYS A 295 25.85 -16.83 5.41
C LYS A 295 24.59 -16.21 5.99
N PRO A 296 24.66 -15.04 6.66
CA PRO A 296 23.48 -14.36 7.19
C PRO A 296 22.48 -14.05 6.07
N LYS A 297 21.28 -14.63 6.17
CA LYS A 297 20.16 -14.39 5.27
C LYS A 297 18.96 -13.87 6.08
N PRO A 298 18.08 -13.04 5.49
CA PRO A 298 16.82 -12.68 6.12
C PRO A 298 15.98 -13.92 6.44
N ILE A 299 15.21 -13.86 7.52
CA ILE A 299 14.29 -14.95 7.93
C ILE A 299 13.31 -15.24 6.77
N GLY A 300 13.17 -16.52 6.42
CA GLY A 300 12.25 -16.98 5.35
C GLY A 300 12.86 -17.04 3.95
N VAL A 301 14.12 -16.62 3.78
CA VAL A 301 14.91 -16.87 2.55
C VAL A 301 15.82 -18.08 2.81
N VAL A 302 15.67 -19.12 1.98
CA VAL A 302 16.49 -20.33 2.02
C VAL A 302 17.56 -20.26 0.96
#